data_AF-A0A6M3X4D1-F1
#
_entry.id   AF-A0A6M3X4D1-F1
#
_cell.length_a   1.000
_cell.length_b   1.000
_cell.length_c   1.000
_cell.angle_alpha   90.00
_cell.angle_beta   90.00
_cell.angle_gamma   90.00
#
_symmetry.space_group_name_H-M   'P 1'
#
loop_
_entity.id
_entity.type
_entity.pdbx_description
1 polymer ?
#
loop_
_entity_poly.entity_id
_entity_poly.type
_entity_poly.pdbx_seq_one_letter_code
_entity_poly.pdbx_strand_id
1 'polypeptide(L)' 'MSVRVYCPICKGGNNVIWQGSLEKWEKELSKEIPPDWANYAHRHEKAHNHQIMVEYPTQTVPFRLGEAEG' A
#
# COMPACT_ATOMS: atom_id res chain seq x y z
N MET A 1 -4.85 2.36 16.51
CA MET A 1 -5.32 1.65 15.30
C MET A 1 -4.30 1.86 14.20
N SER A 2 -3.83 0.80 13.55
CA SER A 2 -2.81 0.86 12.50
C SER A 2 -3.36 0.45 11.13
N VAL A 3 -2.77 0.99 10.08
CA VAL A 3 -2.96 0.59 8.69
C VAL A 3 -1.67 -0.06 8.20
N ARG A 4 -1.80 -1.16 7.45
CA ARG A 4 -0.66 -1.92 6.90
C ARG A 4 -0.83 -2.10 5.39
N VAL A 5 0.19 -1.74 4.62
CA VAL A 5 0.29 -2.05 3.19
C VAL A 5 1.26 -3.21 3.03
N TYR A 6 0.84 -4.29 2.38
CA TYR A 6 1.63 -5.51 2.30
C TYR A 6 1.32 -6.32 1.05
N CYS A 7 2.25 -7.18 0.66
CA CYS A 7 2.01 -8.20 -0.36
C CYS A 7 1.53 -9.50 0.32
N PRO A 8 0.33 -10.02 0.01
CA PRO A 8 -0.19 -11.25 0.61
C PRO A 8 0.53 -12.52 0.11
N ILE A 9 1.20 -12.46 -1.05
CA ILE A 9 1.84 -13.62 -1.69
C ILE A 9 3.31 -13.72 -1.27
N CYS A 10 4.05 -12.61 -1.33
CA CYS A 10 5.47 -12.61 -0.95
C CYS A 10 5.64 -12.92 0.54
N LYS A 11 6.57 -13.83 0.85
CA LYS A 11 6.90 -14.25 2.22
C LYS A 11 5.67 -14.68 3.04
N GLY A 12 4.66 -15.24 2.37
CA GLY A 12 3.41 -15.68 3.01
C GLY A 12 2.62 -14.55 3.69
N GLY A 13 2.63 -13.34 3.11
CA GLY A 13 1.89 -12.20 3.67
C GLY A 13 2.66 -11.34 4.67
N ASN A 14 3.89 -11.73 5.03
CA ASN A 14 4.73 -10.98 5.96
C ASN A 14 5.54 -9.86 5.30
N ASN A 15 5.45 -9.69 3.97
CA ASN A 15 6.16 -8.64 3.27
C ASN A 15 5.43 -7.30 3.41
N VAL A 16 5.64 -6.66 4.56
CA VAL A 16 5.10 -5.32 4.87
C VAL A 16 5.89 -4.27 4.10
N ILE A 17 5.17 -3.49 3.30
CA ILE A 17 5.70 -2.39 2.48
C ILE A 17 5.64 -1.09 3.26
N TRP A 18 4.55 -0.89 3.99
CA TRP A 18 4.35 0.28 4.84
C TRP A 18 3.44 -0.08 6.01
N GLN A 19 3.67 0.55 7.16
CA GLN A 19 2.80 0.46 8.32
C GLN A 19 2.82 1.77 9.10
N GLY A 20 1.66 2.20 9.56
CA GLY A 20 1.53 3.44 10.32
C GLY A 20 0.17 3.55 11.02
N SER A 21 -0.04 4.67 11.71
CA SER A 21 -1.35 5.02 12.25
C SER A 21 -2.31 5.42 11.12
N LEU A 22 -3.61 5.38 11.41
CA LEU A 22 -4.64 5.84 10.48
C LEU A 22 -4.43 7.33 10.11
N GLU A 23 -4.09 8.18 11.09
CA GLU A 23 -3.77 9.59 10.84
C GLU A 23 -2.57 9.76 9.89
N LYS A 24 -1.51 8.96 10.08
CA LYS A 24 -0.35 9.01 9.18
C LYS A 24 -0.73 8.52 7.78
N TRP A 25 -1.58 7.50 7.68
CA TRP A 25 -2.08 7.01 6.42
C TRP A 25 -2.83 8.08 5.63
N GLU A 26 -3.76 8.80 6.27
CA GLU A 26 -4.50 9.92 5.66
C GLU A 26 -3.57 11.03 5.18
N LYS A 27 -2.52 11.34 5.97
CA LYS A 27 -1.48 12.29 5.59
C LYS A 27 -0.68 11.81 4.38
N GLU A 28 -0.34 10.52 4.28
CA GLU A 28 0.35 9.96 3.12
C GLU A 28 -0.51 10.02 1.86
N LEU A 29 -1.81 9.71 1.96
CA LEU A 29 -2.75 9.74 0.84
C LEU A 29 -3.07 11.16 0.34
N SER A 30 -2.98 12.16 1.23
CA SER A 30 -3.22 13.57 0.88
C SER A 30 -2.03 14.24 0.19
N LYS A 31 -0.90 13.55 0.02
CA LYS A 31 0.27 14.12 -0.66
C LYS A 31 0.03 14.16 -2.16
N GLU A 32 0.35 15.30 -2.77
CA GLU A 32 0.33 15.46 -4.23
C GLU A 32 1.33 14.52 -4.92
N ILE A 33 2.50 14.32 -4.30
CA ILE A 33 3.52 13.40 -4.79
C ILE A 33 3.39 12.06 -4.05
N PRO A 34 3.21 10.93 -4.76
CA PRO A 34 3.18 9.62 -4.15
C PRO A 34 4.46 9.32 -3.35
N PRO A 35 4.33 8.81 -2.11
CA PRO A 35 5.48 8.48 -1.29
C PRO A 35 6.26 7.28 -1.85
N ASP A 36 7.55 7.17 -1.50
CA ASP A 36 8.44 6.13 -2.02
C ASP A 36 7.92 4.70 -1.83
N TRP A 37 7.25 4.43 -0.72
CA TRP A 37 6.67 3.11 -0.44
C TRP A 37 5.53 2.77 -1.42
N ALA A 38 4.78 3.76 -1.90
CA ALA A 38 3.70 3.58 -2.87
C ALA A 38 4.27 3.27 -4.26
N ASN A 39 5.34 3.98 -4.65
CA ASN A 39 6.11 3.67 -5.86
C ASN A 39 6.75 2.27 -5.78
N TYR A 40 7.24 1.88 -4.60
CA TYR A 40 7.73 0.52 -4.37
C TYR A 40 6.60 -0.51 -4.52
N ALA A 41 5.43 -0.28 -3.94
CA ALA A 41 4.27 -1.16 -4.08
C ALA A 41 3.92 -1.38 -5.56
N HIS A 42 3.77 -0.31 -6.34
CA HIS A 42 3.46 -0.43 -7.76
C HIS A 42 4.53 -1.20 -8.57
N ARG A 43 5.82 -0.91 -8.33
CA ARG A 43 6.91 -1.68 -8.96
C ARG A 43 6.90 -3.15 -8.56
N HIS A 44 6.55 -3.45 -7.32
CA HIS A 44 6.43 -4.81 -6.83
C HIS A 44 5.28 -5.56 -7.52
N GLU A 45 4.11 -4.93 -7.67
CA GLU A 45 2.99 -5.50 -8.42
C GLU A 45 3.39 -5.85 -9.85
N LYS A 46 4.07 -4.92 -10.53
CA LYS A 46 4.53 -5.12 -11.91
C LYS A 46 5.61 -6.21 -12.04
N ALA A 47 6.54 -6.27 -11.09
CA ALA A 47 7.65 -7.23 -11.13
C ALA A 47 7.23 -8.65 -10.80
N HIS A 48 6.29 -8.82 -9.86
CA HIS A 48 5.89 -10.13 -9.36
C HIS A 48 4.49 -10.56 -9.79
N ASN A 49 3.71 -9.69 -10.46
CA ASN A 49 2.31 -9.91 -10.77
C ASN A 49 1.46 -10.26 -9.51
N HIS A 50 1.77 -9.59 -8.40
CA HIS A 50 1.07 -9.76 -7.12
C HIS A 50 0.19 -8.54 -6.85
N GLN A 51 -1.02 -8.74 -6.32
CA GLN A 51 -1.86 -7.62 -5.84
C GLN A 51 -1.40 -7.19 -4.45
N ILE A 52 -1.00 -5.92 -4.28
CA ILE A 52 -0.77 -5.35 -2.94
C ILE A 52 -2.10 -5.08 -2.26
N MET A 53 -2.15 -5.31 -0.96
CA MET A 53 -3.33 -5.12 -0.12
C MET A 53 -3.07 -4.08 0.96
N VAL A 54 -4.11 -3.34 1.34
CA VAL A 54 -4.16 -2.44 2.48
C VAL A 54 -5.08 -3.05 3.53
N GLU A 55 -4.52 -3.37 4.69
CA GLU A 55 -5.24 -3.82 5.87
C GLU A 55 -5.52 -2.63 6.77
N TYR A 56 -6.80 -2.27 6.85
CA TYR A 56 -7.35 -1.33 7.83
C TYR A 56 -7.84 -2.11 9.06
N PRO A 57 -8.08 -1.44 10.20
CA PRO A 57 -8.62 -2.08 11.39
C PRO A 57 -9.96 -2.81 11.17
N THR A 58 -10.74 -2.37 10.18
CA THR A 58 -12.10 -2.87 9.92
C THR A 58 -12.22 -3.74 8.69
N GLN A 59 -11.24 -3.69 7.76
CA GLN A 59 -11.33 -4.36 6.48
C GLN A 59 -9.97 -4.45 5.79
N THR A 60 -9.86 -5.35 4.81
CA THR A 60 -8.71 -5.42 3.90
C THR A 60 -9.17 -5.17 2.48
N VAL A 61 -8.51 -4.28 1.76
CA VAL A 61 -8.86 -3.89 0.39
C VAL A 61 -7.61 -3.86 -0.50
N PRO A 62 -7.73 -4.01 -1.83
CA PRO A 62 -6.61 -3.85 -2.74
C PRO A 62 -6.01 -2.44 -2.67
N PHE A 63 -4.68 -2.33 -2.66
CA PHE A 63 -4.01 -1.06 -2.84
C PHE A 63 -4.12 -0.64 -4.31
N ARG A 64 -4.55 0.61 -4.55
CA ARG A 64 -4.56 1.21 -5.88
C ARG A 64 -3.83 2.53 -5.77
N LEU A 65 -2.68 2.62 -6.45
CA LEU A 65 -2.12 3.92 -6.76
C LEU A 65 -3.08 4.54 -7.77
N GLY A 66 -3.78 5.62 -7.38
CA GLY A 66 -4.67 6.32 -8.30
C GLY A 66 -3.89 6.63 -9.56
N GLU A 67 -4.42 6.26 -10.73
CA GLU A 67 -3.93 6.81 -11.97
C GLU A 67 -4.10 8.32 -11.83
N ALA A 68 -2.98 9.04 -11.68
CA ALA A 68 -3.01 10.45 -12.00
C ALA A 68 -3.39 10.48 -13.48
N GLU A 69 -4.67 10.71 -13.76
CA GLU A 69 -5.15 10.95 -15.11
C GLU A 69 -4.27 12.06 -15.69
N GLY A 70 -3.41 11.68 -16.63
CA GLY A 70 -2.63 12.60 -17.44
C GLY A 70 -3.49 13.25 -18.51
#